data_AF-A0A5E8HFK1-F1
#
_entry.id   AF-A0A5E8HFK1-F1
#
_cell.length_a   1.000
_cell.length_b   1.000
_cell.length_c   1.000
_cell.angle_alpha   90.00
_cell.angle_beta   90.00
_cell.angle_gamma   90.00
#
_symmetry.space_group_name_H-M   'P 1'
#
loop_
_entity.id
_entity.type
_entity.pdbx_description
1 polymer ?
#
loop_
_entity_poly.entity_id
_entity_poly.type
_entity_poly.pdbx_seq_one_letter_code
_entity_poly.pdbx_strand_id
1 'polypeptide(L)'
;MHKNLDQYQFWTGYDHLQKTIKSTAKNEIHLAALAGSLSEDTETQLLKNSDGIPMVSLTGRKDQNQNWSMRWYEVEPKQYDYYANVTYTPKSWEEKDIYAVERKIIHKLKGFQPKDFFTWLNEFALVVNDHNAYQDLKSNSKNLQFLCSVMYCHVTETAEWHTLEFTINETTKAKFPGFYQRSGSRLEKSKLNITIWDKTNPSHKLKISNLGKTLIFHFPVNPPKDYFLSPKEIHFMGDIEIRSYGITLKIENLEYRLKTILEKDSDTLHGNFLRIGKKEINGNFFYVIPQGFVNFFIPGNMDEYFDDFFTLLIHGTQGRGGSQIHAKFQKTKQGQVNTITTYNEIKRKKFSLFGNDDSQKASNDFDFFAAWEESMLGDLK
;
A
#
# COMPACT_ATOMS: atom_id res chain seq x y z
N MET A 1 9.22 3.03 22.92
CA MET A 1 7.82 3.20 22.47
C MET A 1 6.90 2.38 23.36
N HIS A 2 5.68 2.84 23.56
CA HIS A 2 4.77 2.30 24.57
C HIS A 2 4.18 0.94 24.17
N LYS A 3 4.25 -0.04 25.07
CA LYS A 3 3.47 -1.27 24.97
C LYS A 3 1.99 -0.90 24.97
N ASN A 4 1.23 -1.45 24.05
CA ASN A 4 -0.19 -1.18 23.89
C ASN A 4 -0.94 -2.47 23.57
N LEU A 5 -1.53 -3.07 24.60
CA LEU A 5 -2.20 -4.37 24.49
C LEU A 5 -3.39 -4.34 23.53
N ASP A 6 -4.14 -3.23 23.49
CA ASP A 6 -5.28 -3.09 22.58
C ASP A 6 -4.84 -3.06 21.12
N GLN A 7 -3.76 -2.32 20.81
CA GLN A 7 -3.17 -2.30 19.47
C GLN A 7 -2.54 -3.64 19.11
N TYR A 8 -1.85 -4.29 20.06
CA TYR A 8 -1.31 -5.64 19.87
C TYR A 8 -2.41 -6.64 19.48
N GLN A 9 -3.53 -6.63 20.21
CA GLN A 9 -4.69 -7.48 19.92
C GLN A 9 -5.32 -7.15 18.57
N PHE A 10 -5.44 -5.85 18.24
CA PHE A 10 -5.94 -5.40 16.94
C PHE A 10 -5.10 -5.96 15.79
N TRP A 11 -3.79 -5.75 15.83
CA TRP A 11 -2.88 -6.14 14.74
C TRP A 11 -2.70 -7.64 14.64
N THR A 12 -2.66 -8.36 15.77
CA THR A 12 -2.69 -9.83 15.79
C THR A 12 -3.97 -10.36 15.15
N GLY A 13 -5.13 -9.78 15.50
CA GLY A 13 -6.42 -10.15 14.91
C GLY A 13 -6.53 -9.81 13.42
N TYR A 14 -5.91 -8.71 12.99
CA TYR A 14 -5.85 -8.29 11.59
C TYR A 14 -4.95 -9.22 10.77
N ASP A 15 -3.77 -9.58 11.27
CA ASP A 15 -2.88 -10.56 10.63
C ASP A 15 -3.59 -11.92 10.47
N HIS A 16 -4.21 -12.43 11.54
CA HIS A 16 -4.95 -13.68 11.47
C HIS A 16 -6.10 -13.64 10.45
N LEU A 17 -6.81 -12.50 10.37
CA LEU A 17 -7.81 -12.25 9.35
C LEU A 17 -7.21 -12.33 7.93
N GLN A 18 -6.10 -11.64 7.65
CA GLN A 18 -5.44 -11.66 6.34
C GLN A 18 -4.97 -13.07 5.95
N LYS A 19 -4.36 -13.80 6.89
CA LYS A 19 -3.93 -15.20 6.68
C LYS A 19 -5.12 -16.11 6.36
N THR A 20 -6.24 -15.94 7.06
CA THR A 20 -7.46 -16.71 6.80
C THR A 20 -8.08 -16.38 5.45
N ILE A 21 -8.12 -15.10 5.04
CA ILE A 21 -8.61 -14.71 3.70
C ILE A 21 -7.80 -15.42 2.62
N LYS A 22 -6.46 -15.39 2.73
CA LYS A 22 -5.54 -16.06 1.81
C LYS A 22 -5.77 -17.57 1.77
N SER A 23 -5.88 -18.23 2.92
CA SER A 23 -6.08 -19.69 2.99
C SER A 23 -7.46 -20.15 2.52
N THR A 24 -8.48 -19.29 2.61
CA THR A 24 -9.86 -19.58 2.16
C THR A 24 -9.95 -19.61 0.63
N ALA A 25 -9.08 -18.88 -0.06
CA ALA A 25 -9.11 -18.85 -1.51
C ALA A 25 -8.46 -20.10 -2.10
N LYS A 26 -9.31 -21.01 -2.60
CA LYS A 26 -8.86 -22.18 -3.38
C LYS A 26 -8.40 -21.81 -4.80
N ASN A 27 -8.72 -20.60 -5.26
CA ASN A 27 -8.42 -20.07 -6.59
C ASN A 27 -7.84 -18.66 -6.43
N GLU A 28 -6.69 -18.39 -7.06
CA GLU A 28 -6.01 -17.09 -7.07
C GLU A 28 -6.89 -15.97 -7.65
N ILE A 29 -7.85 -16.31 -8.50
CA ILE A 29 -8.75 -15.36 -9.17
C ILE A 29 -9.63 -14.62 -8.16
N HIS A 30 -10.20 -15.31 -7.16
CA HIS A 30 -11.02 -14.64 -6.15
C HIS A 30 -10.18 -13.69 -5.27
N LEU A 31 -8.93 -14.04 -4.96
CA LEU A 31 -8.04 -13.12 -4.22
C LEU A 31 -7.67 -11.90 -5.06
N ALA A 32 -7.30 -12.12 -6.33
CA ALA A 32 -7.00 -11.03 -7.25
C ALA A 32 -8.21 -10.09 -7.40
N ALA A 33 -9.40 -10.67 -7.62
CA ALA A 33 -10.65 -9.92 -7.73
C ALA A 33 -11.01 -9.19 -6.41
N LEU A 34 -10.77 -9.80 -5.24
CA LEU A 34 -11.02 -9.15 -3.95
C LEU A 34 -10.05 -7.98 -3.71
N ALA A 35 -8.87 -8.02 -4.33
CA ALA A 35 -7.87 -6.97 -4.32
C ALA A 35 -8.12 -5.86 -5.37
N GLY A 36 -9.21 -5.93 -6.14
CA GLY A 36 -9.54 -4.95 -7.18
C GLY A 36 -8.90 -5.24 -8.54
N SER A 37 -8.36 -6.45 -8.73
CA SER A 37 -7.78 -6.88 -9.99
C SER A 37 -8.60 -7.97 -10.68
N LEU A 38 -9.20 -7.61 -11.82
CA LEU A 38 -9.85 -8.55 -12.72
C LEU A 38 -9.24 -8.42 -14.12
N SER A 39 -9.03 -9.55 -14.80
CA SER A 39 -8.74 -9.60 -16.23
C SER A 39 -9.93 -10.16 -16.99
N GLU A 40 -10.04 -9.80 -18.26
CA GLU A 40 -11.09 -10.26 -19.18
C GLU A 40 -11.24 -11.80 -19.16
N ASP A 41 -10.15 -12.53 -19.23
CA ASP A 41 -10.14 -14.01 -19.27
C ASP A 41 -10.71 -14.67 -18.01
N THR A 42 -10.72 -13.93 -16.89
CA THR A 42 -11.17 -14.42 -15.58
C THR A 42 -12.53 -13.87 -15.17
N GLU A 43 -13.10 -12.93 -15.94
CA GLU A 43 -14.38 -12.29 -15.64
C GLU A 43 -15.52 -13.31 -15.54
N THR A 44 -15.54 -14.29 -16.44
CA THR A 44 -16.57 -15.34 -16.52
C THR A 44 -16.61 -16.25 -15.29
N GLN A 45 -15.56 -16.21 -14.45
CA GLN A 45 -15.45 -17.01 -13.23
C GLN A 45 -16.04 -16.31 -12.01
N LEU A 46 -16.39 -15.02 -12.11
CA LEU A 46 -17.04 -14.28 -11.04
C LEU A 46 -18.56 -14.40 -11.11
N LEU A 47 -19.22 -14.38 -9.95
CA LEU A 47 -20.68 -14.21 -9.90
C LEU A 47 -21.07 -12.82 -10.41
N LYS A 48 -22.26 -12.73 -10.99
CA LYS A 48 -22.88 -11.47 -11.40
C LYS A 48 -23.96 -11.07 -10.39
N ASN A 49 -24.10 -9.78 -10.12
CA ASN A 49 -25.22 -9.27 -9.33
C ASN A 49 -26.53 -9.26 -10.15
N SER A 50 -27.62 -8.75 -9.58
CA SER A 50 -28.93 -8.64 -10.24
C SER A 50 -28.90 -7.84 -11.55
N ASP A 51 -27.96 -6.91 -11.68
CA ASP A 51 -27.80 -6.04 -12.84
C ASP A 51 -26.83 -6.65 -13.89
N GLY A 52 -26.37 -7.89 -13.67
CA GLY A 52 -25.43 -8.57 -14.55
C GLY A 52 -23.96 -8.12 -14.38
N ILE A 53 -23.64 -7.34 -13.35
CA ILE A 53 -22.30 -6.80 -13.08
C ILE A 53 -21.45 -7.85 -12.35
N PRO A 54 -20.24 -8.18 -12.84
CA PRO A 54 -19.32 -9.08 -12.14
C PRO A 54 -18.96 -8.58 -10.74
N MET A 55 -18.98 -9.47 -9.77
CA MET A 55 -18.68 -9.17 -8.38
C MET A 55 -17.96 -10.31 -7.67
N VAL A 56 -17.26 -9.94 -6.59
CA VAL A 56 -16.74 -10.90 -5.60
C VAL A 56 -17.08 -10.42 -4.21
N SER A 57 -17.62 -11.31 -3.38
CA SER A 57 -17.93 -11.01 -1.99
C SER A 57 -17.41 -12.09 -1.05
N LEU A 58 -16.92 -11.67 0.10
CA LEU A 58 -16.38 -12.51 1.16
C LEU A 58 -16.93 -12.06 2.50
N THR A 59 -17.59 -12.97 3.20
CA THR A 59 -18.10 -12.75 4.55
C THR A 59 -17.32 -13.59 5.55
N GLY A 60 -16.99 -12.99 6.68
CA GLY A 60 -16.28 -13.64 7.78
C GLY A 60 -16.99 -13.49 9.10
N ARG A 61 -17.01 -14.56 9.90
CA ARG A 61 -17.41 -14.54 11.31
C ARG A 61 -16.26 -14.99 12.17
N LYS A 62 -16.13 -14.36 13.33
CA LYS A 62 -15.06 -14.64 14.29
C LYS A 62 -15.64 -15.35 15.50
N ASP A 63 -15.06 -16.48 15.87
CA ASP A 63 -15.43 -17.18 17.11
C ASP A 63 -14.79 -16.51 18.34
N GLN A 64 -15.08 -17.05 19.53
CA GLN A 64 -14.51 -16.55 20.79
C GLN A 64 -12.98 -16.72 20.87
N ASN A 65 -12.41 -17.67 20.13
CA ASN A 65 -10.99 -17.97 20.07
C ASN A 65 -10.26 -17.19 18.96
N GLN A 66 -10.91 -16.19 18.35
CA GLN A 66 -10.40 -15.43 17.20
C GLN A 66 -10.23 -16.24 15.91
N ASN A 67 -10.78 -17.46 15.82
CA ASN A 67 -10.79 -18.20 14.57
C ASN A 67 -11.84 -17.63 13.62
N TRP A 68 -11.46 -17.57 12.35
CA TRP A 68 -12.29 -17.00 11.31
C TRP A 68 -12.91 -18.09 10.45
N SER A 69 -14.25 -18.06 10.33
CA SER A 69 -14.97 -18.82 9.31
C SER A 69 -15.35 -17.90 8.16
N MET A 70 -14.81 -18.18 6.98
CA MET A 70 -14.99 -17.37 5.78
C MET A 70 -15.89 -18.05 4.76
N ARG A 71 -16.75 -17.27 4.08
CA ARG A 71 -17.68 -17.75 3.06
C ARG A 71 -17.71 -16.80 1.88
N TRP A 72 -17.42 -17.32 0.69
CA TRP A 72 -17.60 -16.61 -0.57
C TRP A 72 -19.08 -16.54 -0.91
N TYR A 73 -19.54 -15.40 -1.44
CA TYR A 73 -20.85 -15.26 -2.06
C TYR A 73 -22.05 -15.61 -1.16
N GLU A 74 -21.96 -15.26 0.12
CA GLU A 74 -23.09 -15.41 1.04
C GLU A 74 -24.21 -14.42 0.66
N VAL A 75 -25.40 -14.96 0.37
CA VAL A 75 -26.59 -14.16 0.04
C VAL A 75 -27.13 -13.52 1.32
N GLU A 76 -27.25 -12.19 1.33
CA GLU A 76 -27.81 -11.40 2.45
C GLU A 76 -27.24 -11.77 3.84
N PRO A 77 -25.93 -11.55 4.09
CA PRO A 77 -25.32 -11.92 5.37
C PRO A 77 -25.91 -11.09 6.52
N LYS A 78 -26.83 -11.69 7.28
CA LYS A 78 -27.51 -11.03 8.42
C LYS A 78 -26.54 -10.70 9.57
N GLN A 79 -25.45 -11.45 9.70
CA GLN A 79 -24.44 -11.27 10.74
C GLN A 79 -23.03 -11.56 10.19
N TYR A 80 -22.11 -10.62 10.42
CA TYR A 80 -20.71 -10.73 10.02
C TYR A 80 -19.80 -9.89 10.91
N ASP A 81 -18.55 -10.32 11.06
CA ASP A 81 -17.45 -9.57 11.69
C ASP A 81 -16.48 -9.02 10.64
N TYR A 82 -16.49 -9.61 9.45
CA TYR A 82 -15.80 -9.15 8.26
C TYR A 82 -16.74 -9.25 7.06
N TYR A 83 -16.73 -8.24 6.22
CA TYR A 83 -17.42 -8.24 4.94
C TYR A 83 -16.55 -7.53 3.92
N ALA A 84 -16.35 -8.12 2.76
CA ALA A 84 -15.74 -7.47 1.63
C ALA A 84 -16.59 -7.72 0.39
N ASN A 85 -16.75 -6.68 -0.41
CA ASN A 85 -17.45 -6.73 -1.69
C ASN A 85 -16.71 -5.88 -2.71
N VAL A 86 -16.51 -6.41 -3.90
CA VAL A 86 -15.93 -5.71 -5.04
C VAL A 86 -16.83 -5.90 -6.24
N THR A 87 -17.21 -4.81 -6.89
CA THR A 87 -17.99 -4.79 -8.13
C THR A 87 -17.13 -4.24 -9.27
N TYR A 88 -17.28 -4.82 -10.45
CA TYR A 88 -16.54 -4.47 -11.66
C TYR A 88 -17.53 -4.02 -12.74
N THR A 89 -17.93 -2.76 -12.72
CA THR A 89 -18.90 -2.22 -13.68
C THR A 89 -18.18 -1.95 -15.01
N PRO A 90 -18.50 -2.69 -16.10
CA PRO A 90 -17.90 -2.43 -17.40
C PRO A 90 -18.31 -1.04 -17.91
N LYS A 91 -17.35 -0.30 -18.49
CA LYS A 91 -17.60 0.98 -19.16
C LYS A 91 -16.78 1.06 -20.45
N SER A 92 -17.25 1.88 -21.38
CA SER A 92 -16.47 2.31 -22.54
C SER A 92 -16.04 3.76 -22.35
N TRP A 93 -14.76 4.04 -22.58
CA TRP A 93 -14.19 5.39 -22.55
C TRP A 93 -13.27 5.54 -23.76
N GLU A 94 -13.62 6.45 -24.68
CA GLU A 94 -12.85 6.68 -25.91
C GLU A 94 -12.59 5.38 -26.69
N GLU A 95 -13.63 4.55 -26.84
CA GLU A 95 -13.58 3.23 -27.49
C GLU A 95 -12.70 2.19 -26.77
N LYS A 96 -12.22 2.50 -25.56
CA LYS A 96 -11.43 1.59 -24.71
C LYS A 96 -12.33 0.96 -23.65
N ASP A 97 -12.19 -0.35 -23.47
CA ASP A 97 -12.89 -1.09 -22.41
C ASP A 97 -12.19 -0.92 -21.06
N ILE A 98 -12.94 -0.45 -20.07
CA ILE A 98 -12.49 -0.26 -18.70
C ILE A 98 -13.47 -0.90 -17.71
N TYR A 99 -13.03 -1.06 -16.46
CA TYR A 99 -13.92 -1.28 -15.32
C TYR A 99 -13.89 -0.09 -14.39
N ALA A 100 -15.07 0.35 -13.95
CA ALA A 100 -15.19 1.05 -12.68
C ALA A 100 -15.25 0.01 -11.56
N VAL A 101 -14.29 0.08 -10.67
CA VAL A 101 -14.11 -0.85 -9.56
C VAL A 101 -14.49 -0.16 -8.28
N GLU A 102 -15.53 -0.68 -7.63
CA GLU A 102 -15.95 -0.24 -6.31
C GLU A 102 -15.69 -1.36 -5.32
N ARG A 103 -14.94 -1.05 -4.27
CA ARG A 103 -14.63 -2.00 -3.21
C ARG A 103 -15.08 -1.45 -1.88
N LYS A 104 -15.72 -2.30 -1.08
CA LYS A 104 -16.15 -2.01 0.28
C LYS A 104 -15.70 -3.13 1.19
N ILE A 105 -14.95 -2.77 2.23
CA ILE A 105 -14.53 -3.67 3.30
C ILE A 105 -15.10 -3.13 4.61
N ILE A 106 -15.68 -4.01 5.42
CA ILE A 106 -16.07 -3.74 6.79
C ILE A 106 -15.40 -4.79 7.67
N HIS A 107 -14.79 -4.37 8.78
CA HIS A 107 -14.33 -5.30 9.81
C HIS A 107 -14.57 -4.76 11.23
N LYS A 108 -14.86 -5.66 12.16
CA LYS A 108 -15.16 -5.36 13.56
C LYS A 108 -13.99 -5.63 14.51
N LEU A 109 -12.78 -5.28 14.07
CA LEU A 109 -11.59 -5.32 14.93
C LEU A 109 -11.48 -4.01 15.69
N LYS A 110 -11.18 -4.09 16.99
CA LYS A 110 -11.06 -2.96 17.92
C LYS A 110 -9.63 -2.81 18.39
N GLY A 111 -9.25 -1.60 18.79
CA GLY A 111 -7.97 -1.33 19.46
C GLY A 111 -6.99 -0.46 18.67
N PHE A 112 -7.35 -0.03 17.47
CA PHE A 112 -6.56 0.88 16.65
C PHE A 112 -7.45 1.91 15.97
N GLN A 113 -7.04 3.17 15.99
CA GLN A 113 -7.59 4.25 15.17
C GLN A 113 -6.45 4.94 14.38
N PRO A 114 -6.73 5.51 13.20
CA PRO A 114 -5.76 6.30 12.44
C PRO A 114 -4.96 7.34 13.23
N LYS A 115 -5.54 8.04 14.20
CA LYS A 115 -4.81 8.98 15.08
C LYS A 115 -3.72 8.33 15.93
N ASP A 116 -3.82 7.04 16.19
CA ASP A 116 -2.79 6.30 16.93
C ASP A 116 -1.51 6.18 16.10
N PHE A 117 -1.62 6.00 14.78
CA PHE A 117 -0.48 6.03 13.87
C PHE A 117 0.20 7.41 13.84
N PHE A 118 -0.58 8.49 13.83
CA PHE A 118 -0.05 9.85 13.83
C PHE A 118 0.65 10.21 15.14
N THR A 119 0.08 9.77 16.28
CA THR A 119 0.74 9.87 17.59
C THR A 119 2.07 9.11 17.58
N TRP A 120 2.08 7.87 17.08
CA TRP A 120 3.29 7.06 16.94
C TRP A 120 4.34 7.75 16.05
N LEU A 121 3.94 8.31 14.90
CA LEU A 121 4.85 8.99 13.98
C LEU A 121 5.47 10.24 14.62
N ASN A 122 4.68 11.02 15.35
CA ASN A 122 5.14 12.17 16.13
C ASN A 122 6.21 11.75 17.15
N GLU A 123 5.89 10.76 17.98
CA GLU A 123 6.81 10.25 19.00
C GLU A 123 8.09 9.69 18.38
N PHE A 124 7.97 8.92 17.29
CA PHE A 124 9.12 8.35 16.61
C PHE A 124 10.05 9.43 16.06
N ALA A 125 9.52 10.48 15.42
CA ALA A 125 10.31 11.59 14.93
C ALA A 125 11.07 12.32 16.05
N LEU A 126 10.42 12.52 17.21
CA LEU A 126 11.07 13.10 18.40
C LEU A 126 12.18 12.19 18.95
N VAL A 127 11.96 10.88 18.98
CA VAL A 127 12.96 9.91 19.46
C VAL A 127 14.17 9.82 18.53
N VAL A 128 13.96 9.84 17.22
CA VAL A 128 15.06 9.83 16.24
C VAL A 128 15.95 11.07 16.36
N ASN A 129 15.38 12.20 16.82
CA ASN A 129 16.10 13.45 17.04
C ASN A 129 16.90 13.48 18.36
N ASP A 130 16.69 12.54 19.28
CA ASP A 130 17.40 12.45 20.55
C ASP A 130 18.33 11.24 20.54
N HIS A 131 19.65 11.48 20.65
CA HIS A 131 20.65 10.41 20.56
C HIS A 131 20.42 9.31 21.60
N ASN A 132 20.16 9.68 22.86
CA ASN A 132 20.01 8.71 23.94
C ASN A 132 18.70 7.93 23.78
N ALA A 133 17.60 8.62 23.49
CA ALA A 133 16.31 7.98 23.25
C ALA A 133 16.37 7.06 22.02
N TYR A 134 17.11 7.42 20.97
CA TYR A 134 17.30 6.58 19.81
C TYR A 134 18.14 5.33 20.12
N GLN A 135 19.22 5.45 20.90
CA GLN A 135 19.99 4.27 21.33
C GLN A 135 19.17 3.34 22.21
N ASP A 136 18.37 3.89 23.12
CA ASP A 136 17.44 3.14 23.94
C ASP A 136 16.38 2.45 23.08
N LEU A 137 15.84 3.15 22.07
CA LEU A 137 14.89 2.57 21.13
C LEU A 137 15.53 1.42 20.34
N LYS A 138 16.72 1.61 19.78
CA LYS A 138 17.46 0.59 19.04
C LYS A 138 17.75 -0.65 19.89
N SER A 139 17.98 -0.45 21.20
CA SER A 139 18.29 -1.53 22.15
C SER A 139 17.06 -2.28 22.65
N ASN A 140 15.86 -1.70 22.54
CA ASN A 140 14.63 -2.28 23.11
C ASN A 140 13.56 -2.63 22.07
N SER A 141 13.56 -1.98 20.90
CA SER A 141 12.62 -2.26 19.81
C SER A 141 12.99 -3.56 19.12
N LYS A 142 12.11 -4.56 19.24
CA LYS A 142 12.17 -5.82 18.51
C LYS A 142 12.15 -5.57 17.00
N ASN A 143 11.38 -4.60 16.55
CA ASN A 143 11.32 -4.22 15.14
C ASN A 143 12.68 -3.72 14.62
N LEU A 144 13.29 -2.73 15.28
CA LEU A 144 14.59 -2.21 14.85
C LEU A 144 15.71 -3.25 15.00
N GLN A 145 15.68 -4.04 16.08
CA GLN A 145 16.62 -5.15 16.27
C GLN A 145 16.53 -6.16 15.14
N PHE A 146 15.32 -6.57 14.75
CA PHE A 146 15.10 -7.48 13.63
C PHE A 146 15.68 -6.88 12.35
N LEU A 147 15.25 -5.67 11.97
CA LEU A 147 15.69 -5.02 10.74
C LEU A 147 17.22 -4.89 10.69
N CYS A 148 17.86 -4.48 11.77
CA CYS A 148 19.32 -4.33 11.83
C CYS A 148 20.09 -5.64 11.99
N SER A 149 19.42 -6.74 12.34
CA SER A 149 20.02 -8.08 12.35
C SER A 149 20.00 -8.77 10.97
N VAL A 150 19.19 -8.26 10.04
CA VAL A 150 18.99 -8.84 8.71
C VAL A 150 19.41 -7.90 7.58
N MET A 151 19.49 -6.60 7.83
CA MET A 151 19.97 -5.55 6.92
C MET A 151 21.12 -4.78 7.56
N TYR A 152 21.89 -4.04 6.76
CA TYR A 152 22.82 -3.06 7.29
C TYR A 152 22.05 -1.78 7.62
N CYS A 153 22.00 -1.45 8.91
CA CYS A 153 21.42 -0.21 9.41
C CYS A 153 22.50 0.86 9.62
N HIS A 154 22.24 2.06 9.10
CA HIS A 154 23.08 3.22 9.36
C HIS A 154 22.22 4.43 9.74
N VAL A 155 22.79 5.30 10.58
CA VAL A 155 22.16 6.55 10.97
C VAL A 155 23.15 7.67 10.73
N THR A 156 22.71 8.68 10.01
CA THR A 156 23.48 9.90 9.78
C THR A 156 22.68 11.11 10.20
N GLU A 157 23.41 12.18 10.50
CA GLU A 157 22.83 13.49 10.80
C GLU A 157 23.47 14.50 9.86
N THR A 158 22.62 15.32 9.27
CA THR A 158 22.99 16.49 8.47
C THR A 158 22.36 17.72 9.11
N ALA A 159 22.69 18.92 8.62
CA ALA A 159 22.09 20.15 9.13
C ALA A 159 20.56 20.20 9.01
N GLU A 160 19.96 19.41 8.10
CA GLU A 160 18.52 19.41 7.85
C GLU A 160 17.81 18.13 8.32
N TRP A 161 18.50 16.98 8.30
CA TRP A 161 17.87 15.66 8.42
C TRP A 161 18.64 14.72 9.36
N HIS A 162 17.90 14.03 10.23
CA HIS A 162 18.29 12.74 10.77
C HIS A 162 17.86 11.64 9.79
N THR A 163 18.81 10.85 9.34
CA THR A 163 18.60 9.88 8.27
C THR A 163 18.76 8.47 8.81
N LEU A 164 17.74 7.63 8.61
CA LEU A 164 17.78 6.19 8.89
C LEU A 164 17.89 5.41 7.58
N GLU A 165 18.94 4.62 7.44
CA GLU A 165 19.23 3.83 6.26
C GLU A 165 19.12 2.34 6.56
N PHE A 166 18.42 1.60 5.69
CA PHE A 166 18.29 0.15 5.75
C PHE A 166 18.72 -0.45 4.41
N THR A 167 19.88 -1.09 4.40
CA THR A 167 20.47 -1.66 3.18
C THR A 167 20.32 -3.17 3.15
N ILE A 168 19.60 -3.67 2.15
CA ILE A 168 19.51 -5.10 1.85
C ILE A 168 20.90 -5.58 1.38
N ASN A 169 21.45 -6.57 2.08
CA ASN A 169 22.84 -7.01 1.91
C ASN A 169 22.94 -8.56 1.85
N GLU A 170 24.16 -9.10 1.88
CA GLU A 170 24.38 -10.55 1.83
C GLU A 170 23.83 -11.28 3.07
N THR A 171 23.73 -10.63 4.23
CA THR A 171 23.03 -11.19 5.40
C THR A 171 21.54 -11.35 5.11
N THR A 172 20.92 -10.36 4.46
CA THR A 172 19.52 -10.47 4.02
C THR A 172 19.35 -11.61 3.05
N LYS A 173 20.25 -11.75 2.07
CA LYS A 173 20.23 -12.84 1.08
C LYS A 173 20.35 -14.22 1.72
N ALA A 174 21.21 -14.36 2.72
CA ALA A 174 21.42 -15.63 3.41
C ALA A 174 20.21 -16.04 4.25
N LYS A 175 19.59 -15.10 4.97
CA LYS A 175 18.43 -15.38 5.84
C LYS A 175 17.10 -15.43 5.08
N PHE A 176 16.92 -14.55 4.08
CA PHE A 176 15.69 -14.36 3.32
C PHE A 176 15.99 -14.22 1.82
N PRO A 177 16.44 -15.31 1.15
CA PRO A 177 16.85 -15.25 -0.26
C PRO A 177 15.72 -14.79 -1.20
N GLY A 178 14.48 -15.19 -0.94
CA GLY A 178 13.33 -14.76 -1.75
C GLY A 178 13.04 -13.27 -1.66
N PHE A 179 13.09 -12.69 -0.44
CA PHE A 179 12.97 -11.24 -0.25
C PHE A 179 14.12 -10.48 -0.91
N TYR A 180 15.36 -10.96 -0.78
CA TYR A 180 16.51 -10.36 -1.44
C TYR A 180 16.37 -10.35 -2.97
N GLN A 181 15.96 -11.47 -3.56
CA GLN A 181 15.79 -11.58 -5.01
C GLN A 181 14.64 -10.70 -5.51
N ARG A 182 13.50 -10.70 -4.80
CA ARG A 182 12.30 -9.98 -5.24
C ARG A 182 12.34 -8.50 -4.90
N SER A 183 12.32 -8.17 -3.61
CA SER A 183 12.29 -6.80 -3.12
C SER A 183 13.62 -6.09 -3.37
N GLY A 184 14.75 -6.77 -3.14
CA GLY A 184 16.06 -6.21 -3.42
C GLY A 184 16.29 -5.88 -4.89
N SER A 185 15.92 -6.77 -5.83
CA SER A 185 16.05 -6.49 -7.27
C SER A 185 15.12 -5.35 -7.73
N ARG A 186 13.88 -5.31 -7.21
CA ARG A 186 12.95 -4.23 -7.54
C ARG A 186 13.44 -2.88 -7.04
N LEU A 187 13.96 -2.83 -5.81
CA LEU A 187 14.49 -1.61 -5.23
C LEU A 187 15.67 -1.09 -6.05
N GLU A 188 16.58 -1.96 -6.46
CA GLU A 188 17.73 -1.64 -7.33
C GLU A 188 17.32 -1.12 -8.72
N LYS A 189 16.19 -1.62 -9.24
CA LYS A 189 15.59 -1.20 -10.50
C LYS A 189 14.73 0.07 -10.37
N SER A 190 14.56 0.60 -9.16
CA SER A 190 13.73 1.77 -8.89
C SER A 190 14.54 2.92 -8.29
N LYS A 191 14.13 4.15 -8.57
CA LYS A 191 14.44 5.30 -7.72
C LYS A 191 13.16 5.94 -7.26
N LEU A 192 13.11 6.26 -5.99
CA LEU A 192 11.98 6.81 -5.29
C LEU A 192 12.48 8.02 -4.51
N ASN A 193 11.75 9.12 -4.61
CA ASN A 193 11.94 10.28 -3.76
C ASN A 193 10.56 10.85 -3.41
N ILE A 194 10.05 10.49 -2.25
CA ILE A 194 8.75 10.93 -1.73
C ILE A 194 8.99 11.96 -0.63
N THR A 195 8.42 13.14 -0.76
CA THR A 195 8.24 14.08 0.35
C THR A 195 6.82 13.96 0.88
N ILE A 196 6.68 13.83 2.20
CA ILE A 196 5.40 13.75 2.91
C ILE A 196 5.30 14.96 3.82
N TRP A 197 4.21 15.73 3.74
CA TRP A 197 4.04 16.91 4.59
C TRP A 197 2.58 17.18 4.96
N ASP A 198 2.36 17.82 6.11
CA ASP A 198 1.07 18.39 6.46
C ASP A 198 0.88 19.71 5.70
N LYS A 199 -0.16 19.79 4.86
CA LYS A 199 -0.48 20.98 4.08
C LYS A 199 -0.79 22.19 4.95
N THR A 200 -1.32 21.96 6.16
CA THR A 200 -1.61 23.04 7.12
C THR A 200 -0.37 23.52 7.87
N ASN A 201 0.66 22.67 7.95
CA ASN A 201 1.97 22.99 8.53
C ASN A 201 3.10 22.50 7.62
N PRO A 202 3.42 23.17 6.50
CA PRO A 202 4.36 22.64 5.49
C PRO A 202 5.79 22.39 5.98
N SER A 203 6.17 22.95 7.12
CA SER A 203 7.43 22.63 7.81
C SER A 203 7.43 21.24 8.44
N HIS A 204 6.26 20.68 8.77
CA HIS A 204 6.10 19.31 9.24
C HIS A 204 6.19 18.39 8.02
N LYS A 205 7.42 18.00 7.69
CA LYS A 205 7.71 17.13 6.55
C LYS A 205 8.72 16.04 6.89
N LEU A 206 8.65 14.93 6.16
CA LEU A 206 9.66 13.88 6.12
C LEU A 206 9.89 13.45 4.67
N LYS A 207 11.01 12.79 4.41
CA LYS A 207 11.30 12.25 3.08
C LYS A 207 11.60 10.76 3.14
N ILE A 208 11.18 10.04 2.11
CA ILE A 208 11.50 8.64 1.90
C ILE A 208 12.16 8.54 0.53
N SER A 209 13.32 7.94 0.47
CA SER A 209 14.04 7.75 -0.78
C SER A 209 14.71 6.39 -0.83
N ASN A 210 15.24 6.01 -1.99
CA ASN A 210 16.12 4.86 -2.08
C ASN A 210 17.35 5.15 -2.93
N LEU A 211 18.43 4.42 -2.62
CA LEU A 211 19.65 4.39 -3.41
C LEU A 211 20.08 2.94 -3.59
N GLY A 212 19.99 2.42 -4.82
CA GLY A 212 20.22 0.99 -5.07
C GLY A 212 19.27 0.15 -4.21
N LYS A 213 19.82 -0.70 -3.33
CA LYS A 213 19.06 -1.55 -2.40
C LYS A 213 18.88 -0.95 -1.00
N THR A 214 19.20 0.33 -0.82
CA THR A 214 19.09 1.04 0.44
C THR A 214 17.79 1.84 0.48
N LEU A 215 16.96 1.59 1.49
CA LEU A 215 15.82 2.46 1.85
C LEU A 215 16.31 3.53 2.83
N ILE A 216 15.92 4.77 2.58
CA ILE A 216 16.42 5.94 3.31
C ILE A 216 15.23 6.77 3.80
N PHE A 217 15.11 6.92 5.11
CA PHE A 217 14.08 7.71 5.78
C PHE A 217 14.70 8.96 6.39
N HIS A 218 14.22 10.13 6.00
CA HIS A 218 14.71 11.43 6.47
C HIS A 218 13.69 12.05 7.41
N PHE A 219 14.06 12.23 8.66
CA PHE A 219 13.31 12.95 9.69
C PHE A 219 13.93 14.33 9.91
N PRO A 220 13.12 15.38 10.10
CA PRO A 220 13.65 16.73 10.25
C PRO A 220 14.45 16.83 11.55
N VAL A 221 15.53 17.62 11.53
CA VAL A 221 16.22 18.01 12.76
C VAL A 221 15.34 18.99 13.55
N ASN A 222 15.26 18.78 14.86
CA ASN A 222 14.45 19.50 15.83
C ASN A 222 12.96 19.61 15.43
N PRO A 223 12.24 18.48 15.29
CA PRO A 223 10.82 18.52 15.01
C PRO A 223 10.07 19.21 16.17
N PRO A 224 9.03 20.00 15.88
CA PRO A 224 8.18 20.55 16.94
C PRO A 224 7.44 19.42 17.67
N LYS A 225 7.01 19.68 18.91
CA LYS A 225 6.41 18.65 19.79
C LYS A 225 5.10 18.06 19.26
N ASP A 226 4.42 18.78 18.38
CA ASP A 226 3.16 18.44 17.73
C ASP A 226 3.34 18.00 16.26
N TYR A 227 4.56 17.66 15.85
CA TYR A 227 4.92 17.14 14.53
C TYR A 227 4.01 15.97 14.09
N PHE A 228 3.11 16.19 13.13
CA PHE A 228 2.14 15.19 12.67
C PHE A 228 1.23 14.63 13.79
N LEU A 229 1.05 15.31 14.92
CA LEU A 229 0.19 14.80 16.01
C LEU A 229 -1.30 14.78 15.62
N SER A 230 -1.77 15.78 14.88
CA SER A 230 -3.15 15.87 14.39
C SER A 230 -3.20 16.57 13.03
N PRO A 231 -2.64 15.93 11.98
CA PRO A 231 -2.66 16.50 10.63
C PRO A 231 -4.11 16.61 10.16
N LYS A 232 -4.39 17.60 9.30
CA LYS A 232 -5.72 17.77 8.65
C LYS A 232 -5.71 17.35 7.19
N GLU A 233 -4.60 17.57 6.51
CA GLU A 233 -4.44 17.26 5.09
C GLU A 233 -2.98 16.95 4.81
N ILE A 234 -2.66 15.69 4.54
CA ILE A 234 -1.32 15.20 4.28
C ILE A 234 -1.13 15.08 2.79
N HIS A 235 0.00 15.57 2.29
CA HIS A 235 0.38 15.46 0.90
C HIS A 235 1.60 14.55 0.78
N PHE A 236 1.59 13.74 -0.27
CA PHE A 236 2.68 12.86 -0.67
C PHE A 236 3.05 13.28 -2.08
N MET A 237 4.27 13.77 -2.29
CA MET A 237 4.78 14.12 -3.61
C MET A 237 5.98 13.26 -3.91
N GLY A 238 5.85 12.43 -4.94
CA GLY A 238 6.84 11.44 -5.32
C GLY A 238 7.39 11.66 -6.72
N ASP A 239 8.71 11.58 -6.82
CA ASP A 239 9.39 11.27 -8.07
C ASP A 239 9.71 9.77 -8.08
N ILE A 240 9.38 9.09 -9.19
CA ILE A 240 9.50 7.65 -9.34
C ILE A 240 10.19 7.37 -10.68
N GLU A 241 11.31 6.66 -10.64
CA GLU A 241 11.97 6.09 -11.81
C GLU A 241 11.94 4.56 -11.70
N ILE A 242 11.48 3.87 -12.74
CA ILE A 242 11.48 2.40 -12.81
C ILE A 242 12.22 1.98 -14.07
N ARG A 243 13.24 1.14 -13.92
CA ARG A 243 14.07 0.58 -14.99
C ARG A 243 13.79 -0.91 -15.09
N SER A 244 13.11 -1.34 -16.14
CA SER A 244 12.75 -2.74 -16.36
C SER A 244 12.77 -3.06 -17.85
N TYR A 245 13.33 -4.21 -18.25
CA TYR A 245 13.33 -4.67 -19.66
C TYR A 245 13.85 -3.67 -20.70
N GLY A 246 14.84 -2.86 -20.35
CA GLY A 246 15.35 -1.82 -21.25
C GLY A 246 14.38 -0.65 -21.46
N ILE A 247 13.28 -0.59 -20.70
CA ILE A 247 12.36 0.55 -20.54
C ILE A 247 12.73 1.29 -19.26
N THR A 248 12.72 2.61 -19.33
CA THR A 248 12.82 3.53 -18.20
C THR A 248 11.55 4.37 -18.17
N LEU A 249 10.72 4.15 -17.16
CA LEU A 249 9.57 5.00 -16.83
C LEU A 249 10.01 6.00 -15.78
N LYS A 250 9.84 7.29 -16.04
CA LYS A 250 10.02 8.37 -15.08
C LYS A 250 8.70 9.08 -14.85
N ILE A 251 8.39 9.32 -13.59
CA ILE A 251 7.22 10.05 -13.13
C ILE A 251 7.74 11.12 -12.18
N GLU A 252 7.43 12.37 -12.46
CA GLU A 252 7.83 13.51 -11.66
C GLU A 252 6.60 14.19 -11.05
N ASN A 253 6.70 14.59 -9.79
CA ASN A 253 5.67 15.30 -9.05
C ASN A 253 4.31 14.58 -9.04
N LEU A 254 4.29 13.26 -8.85
CA LEU A 254 3.04 12.55 -8.57
C LEU A 254 2.56 12.93 -7.18
N GLU A 255 1.41 13.57 -7.09
CA GLU A 255 0.87 14.10 -5.85
C GLU A 255 -0.39 13.35 -5.42
N TYR A 256 -0.35 12.83 -4.19
CA TYR A 256 -1.48 12.21 -3.51
C TYR A 256 -1.83 12.99 -2.25
N ARG A 257 -3.12 13.20 -2.03
CA ARG A 257 -3.66 13.88 -0.85
C ARG A 257 -4.37 12.88 0.03
N LEU A 258 -4.20 13.02 1.35
CA LEU A 258 -4.95 12.34 2.39
C LEU A 258 -5.52 13.36 3.38
N LYS A 259 -6.82 13.61 3.31
CA LYS A 259 -7.55 14.40 4.31
C LYS A 259 -7.92 13.54 5.50
N THR A 260 -7.84 14.12 6.68
CA THR A 260 -8.03 13.45 7.96
C THR A 260 -9.03 14.22 8.82
N ILE A 261 -9.93 13.49 9.46
CA ILE A 261 -10.87 14.03 10.46
C ILE A 261 -10.74 13.11 11.67
N LEU A 262 -10.05 13.59 12.71
CA LEU A 262 -9.72 12.81 13.91
C LEU A 262 -10.56 13.31 15.07
N GLU A 263 -11.58 12.55 15.45
CA GLU A 263 -12.52 12.89 16.52
C GLU A 263 -12.37 11.93 17.70
N LYS A 264 -13.13 12.17 18.77
CA LYS A 264 -13.09 11.32 19.97
C LYS A 264 -13.41 9.85 19.65
N ASP A 265 -14.53 9.63 18.96
CA ASP A 265 -15.10 8.30 18.71
C ASP A 265 -15.05 7.87 17.24
N SER A 266 -14.58 8.74 16.34
CA SER A 266 -14.51 8.46 14.91
C SER A 266 -13.26 9.07 14.29
N ASP A 267 -12.57 8.29 13.47
CA ASP A 267 -11.48 8.79 12.63
C ASP A 267 -11.84 8.51 11.17
N THR A 268 -11.73 9.53 10.32
CA THR A 268 -12.06 9.44 8.90
C THR A 268 -10.87 9.86 8.06
N LEU A 269 -10.58 9.08 7.02
CA LEU A 269 -9.54 9.33 6.04
C LEU A 269 -10.16 9.42 4.65
N HIS A 270 -9.80 10.45 3.87
CA HIS A 270 -10.20 10.60 2.47
C HIS A 270 -8.96 10.83 1.62
N GLY A 271 -8.64 9.88 0.76
CA GLY A 271 -7.45 9.92 -0.07
C GLY A 271 -7.77 9.95 -1.55
N ASN A 272 -6.99 10.70 -2.33
CA ASN A 272 -7.09 10.75 -3.78
C ASN A 272 -5.81 11.31 -4.41
N PHE A 273 -5.54 10.96 -5.67
CA PHE A 273 -4.50 11.61 -6.45
C PHE A 273 -4.95 13.02 -6.88
N LEU A 274 -4.02 13.97 -6.88
CA LEU A 274 -4.28 15.37 -7.25
C LEU A 274 -3.76 15.69 -8.64
N ARG A 275 -2.52 15.29 -8.94
CA ARG A 275 -1.84 15.60 -10.19
C ARG A 275 -0.63 14.71 -10.42
N ILE A 276 -0.14 14.74 -11.65
CA ILE A 276 1.16 14.24 -12.10
C ILE A 276 1.83 15.40 -12.84
N GLY A 277 3.11 15.63 -12.59
CA GLY A 277 3.87 16.70 -13.25
C GLY A 277 4.30 16.29 -14.64
N LYS A 278 5.38 15.50 -14.72
CA LYS A 278 5.94 15.00 -15.98
C LYS A 278 5.95 13.47 -15.96
N LYS A 279 5.75 12.88 -17.13
CA LYS A 279 5.96 11.45 -17.37
C LYS A 279 6.86 11.32 -18.59
N GLU A 280 7.85 10.45 -18.50
CA GLU A 280 8.73 10.11 -19.62
C GLU A 280 8.88 8.60 -19.68
N ILE A 281 8.84 8.06 -20.89
CA ILE A 281 9.04 6.65 -21.15
C ILE A 281 10.07 6.54 -22.25
N ASN A 282 11.23 5.97 -21.91
CA ASN A 282 12.35 5.84 -22.83
C ASN A 282 12.86 4.41 -22.82
N GLY A 283 13.47 3.92 -23.90
CA GLY A 283 14.07 2.58 -23.87
C GLY A 283 14.60 2.03 -25.18
N ASN A 284 15.56 1.11 -25.09
CA ASN A 284 16.10 0.41 -26.27
C ASN A 284 15.16 -0.70 -26.78
N PHE A 285 14.20 -1.14 -25.95
CA PHE A 285 13.16 -2.09 -26.36
C PHE A 285 12.32 -1.57 -27.54
N PHE A 286 12.13 -0.24 -27.61
CA PHE A 286 11.45 0.43 -28.72
C PHE A 286 12.20 0.36 -30.05
N TYR A 287 13.51 0.03 -30.04
CA TYR A 287 14.35 0.00 -31.24
C TYR A 287 14.66 -1.42 -31.75
N VAL A 288 14.48 -2.46 -30.94
CA VAL A 288 14.88 -3.84 -31.28
C VAL A 288 13.68 -4.70 -31.74
N ILE A 289 12.46 -4.38 -31.32
CA ILE A 289 11.24 -5.07 -31.77
C ILE A 289 10.52 -4.20 -32.80
N PRO A 290 10.12 -4.73 -33.98
CA PRO A 290 9.32 -3.97 -34.93
C PRO A 290 8.08 -3.43 -34.23
N GLN A 291 7.78 -2.13 -34.37
CA GLN A 291 6.67 -1.49 -33.65
C GLN A 291 5.32 -2.21 -33.84
N GLY A 292 5.11 -2.89 -34.98
CA GLY A 292 3.93 -3.72 -35.23
C GLY A 292 3.75 -4.91 -34.27
N PHE A 293 4.82 -5.47 -33.70
CA PHE A 293 4.74 -6.51 -32.67
C PHE A 293 4.50 -5.93 -31.28
N VAL A 294 5.02 -4.74 -30.98
CA VAL A 294 4.78 -4.05 -29.69
C VAL A 294 3.30 -3.70 -29.54
N ASN A 295 2.66 -3.23 -30.63
CA ASN A 295 1.21 -2.96 -30.67
C ASN A 295 0.33 -4.22 -30.50
N PHE A 296 0.88 -5.41 -30.73
CA PHE A 296 0.16 -6.67 -30.55
C PHE A 296 0.08 -7.08 -29.07
N PHE A 297 1.06 -6.69 -28.26
CA PHE A 297 1.15 -7.03 -26.83
C PHE A 297 0.78 -5.87 -25.89
N ILE A 298 0.85 -4.63 -26.37
CA ILE A 298 0.48 -3.42 -25.63
C ILE A 298 -0.64 -2.73 -26.41
N PRO A 299 -1.86 -2.59 -25.83
CA PRO A 299 -2.94 -1.87 -26.48
C PRO A 299 -2.56 -0.38 -26.62
N GLY A 300 -2.26 0.05 -27.85
CA GLY A 300 -1.71 1.39 -28.16
C GLY A 300 -0.18 1.48 -28.02
N ASN A 301 0.41 2.62 -28.41
CA ASN A 301 1.80 2.90 -28.02
C ASN A 301 1.89 2.98 -26.48
N MET A 302 3.02 2.58 -25.89
CA MET A 302 3.24 2.65 -24.45
C MET A 302 2.95 4.04 -23.87
N ASP A 303 3.33 5.11 -24.56
CA ASP A 303 3.02 6.47 -24.12
C ASP A 303 1.51 6.65 -23.90
N GLU A 304 0.70 6.31 -24.89
CA GLU A 304 -0.77 6.34 -24.77
C GLU A 304 -1.28 5.43 -23.64
N TYR A 305 -0.68 4.25 -23.49
CA TYR A 305 -1.08 3.32 -22.44
C TYR A 305 -0.93 3.93 -21.04
N PHE A 306 0.23 4.53 -20.75
CA PHE A 306 0.52 5.16 -19.47
C PHE A 306 -0.23 6.48 -19.31
N ASP A 307 -0.44 7.21 -20.40
CA ASP A 307 -1.23 8.44 -20.42
C ASP A 307 -2.65 8.20 -19.95
N ASP A 308 -3.30 7.18 -20.51
CA ASP A 308 -4.61 6.75 -20.07
C ASP A 308 -4.60 6.28 -18.61
N PHE A 309 -3.58 5.51 -18.21
CA PHE A 309 -3.48 5.01 -16.84
C PHE A 309 -3.46 6.16 -15.83
N PHE A 310 -2.64 7.18 -16.06
CA PHE A 310 -2.58 8.35 -15.16
C PHE A 310 -3.82 9.22 -15.25
N THR A 311 -4.44 9.33 -16.43
CA THR A 311 -5.73 10.00 -16.59
C THR A 311 -6.82 9.34 -15.74
N LEU A 312 -6.95 8.01 -15.80
CA LEU A 312 -7.88 7.25 -14.96
C LEU A 312 -7.53 7.34 -13.47
N LEU A 313 -6.24 7.35 -13.13
CA LEU A 313 -5.76 7.47 -11.76
C LEU A 313 -6.13 8.81 -11.12
N ILE A 314 -6.03 9.91 -11.85
CA ILE A 314 -6.15 11.29 -11.32
C ILE A 314 -7.52 11.89 -11.58
N HIS A 315 -8.00 11.82 -12.82
CA HIS A 315 -9.21 12.52 -13.26
C HIS A 315 -10.42 11.59 -13.32
N GLY A 316 -10.20 10.32 -13.68
CA GLY A 316 -11.26 9.41 -14.06
C GLY A 316 -11.93 9.84 -15.38
N THR A 317 -12.79 8.99 -15.91
CA THR A 317 -13.50 9.19 -17.18
C THR A 317 -14.45 10.39 -17.19
N GLN A 318 -14.98 10.78 -16.03
CA GLN A 318 -15.91 11.91 -15.90
C GLN A 318 -15.25 13.21 -15.44
N GLY A 319 -13.93 13.23 -15.23
CA GLY A 319 -13.21 14.40 -14.72
C GLY A 319 -13.60 14.81 -13.29
N ARG A 320 -14.31 13.95 -12.55
CA ARG A 320 -14.79 14.20 -11.17
C ARG A 320 -13.87 13.60 -10.10
N GLY A 321 -12.65 13.22 -10.50
CA GLY A 321 -11.65 12.58 -9.65
C GLY A 321 -11.52 11.09 -9.99
N GLY A 322 -10.27 10.63 -10.07
CA GLY A 322 -9.91 9.25 -10.41
C GLY A 322 -9.96 8.32 -9.20
N SER A 323 -8.83 7.70 -8.87
CA SER A 323 -8.76 6.74 -7.76
C SER A 323 -8.91 7.42 -6.40
N GLN A 324 -9.80 6.85 -5.58
CA GLN A 324 -10.17 7.40 -4.27
C GLN A 324 -10.25 6.31 -3.21
N ILE A 325 -9.90 6.66 -1.98
CA ILE A 325 -10.13 5.86 -0.79
C ILE A 325 -10.87 6.70 0.24
N HIS A 326 -11.84 6.08 0.89
CA HIS A 326 -12.50 6.61 2.07
C HIS A 326 -12.49 5.55 3.15
N ALA A 327 -11.93 5.86 4.31
CA ALA A 327 -11.90 4.97 5.45
C ALA A 327 -12.50 5.65 6.67
N LYS A 328 -13.34 4.93 7.42
CA LYS A 328 -13.95 5.38 8.66
C LYS A 328 -13.77 4.34 9.75
N PHE A 329 -13.16 4.73 10.85
CA PHE A 329 -12.94 3.90 12.04
C PHE A 329 -13.82 4.45 13.15
N GLN A 330 -14.95 3.78 13.42
CA GLN A 330 -15.98 4.26 14.34
C GLN A 330 -16.04 3.37 15.59
N LYS A 331 -15.83 3.97 16.76
CA LYS A 331 -16.15 3.35 18.05
C LYS A 331 -17.65 3.39 18.29
N THR A 332 -18.21 2.30 18.80
CA THR A 332 -19.62 2.13 19.16
C THR A 332 -19.73 1.52 20.55
N LYS A 333 -20.93 1.53 21.15
CA LYS A 333 -21.17 0.83 22.43
C LYS A 333 -20.86 -0.67 22.37
N GLN A 334 -20.94 -1.27 21.18
CA GLN A 334 -20.73 -2.69 20.94
C GLN A 334 -19.29 -3.03 20.52
N GLY A 335 -18.41 -2.03 20.37
CA GLY A 335 -17.01 -2.23 19.96
C GLY A 335 -16.56 -1.19 18.92
N GLN A 336 -16.02 -1.65 17.80
CA GLN A 336 -15.51 -0.78 16.74
C GLN A 336 -15.92 -1.35 15.38
N VAL A 337 -16.29 -0.47 14.46
CA VAL A 337 -16.62 -0.81 13.06
C VAL A 337 -15.73 0.02 12.16
N ASN A 338 -14.91 -0.67 11.36
CA ASN A 338 -14.01 -0.05 10.41
C ASN A 338 -14.54 -0.31 9.01
N THR A 339 -14.78 0.76 8.26
CA THR A 339 -15.25 0.69 6.88
C THR A 339 -14.22 1.31 5.97
N ILE A 340 -13.81 0.60 4.93
CA ILE A 340 -12.88 1.09 3.91
C ILE A 340 -13.58 0.93 2.57
N THR A 341 -13.80 2.02 1.87
CA THR A 341 -14.36 2.05 0.51
C THR A 341 -13.33 2.61 -0.45
N THR A 342 -13.11 1.96 -1.59
CA THR A 342 -12.26 2.48 -2.66
C THR A 342 -13.04 2.52 -3.96
N TYR A 343 -12.73 3.52 -4.78
CA TYR A 343 -13.20 3.66 -6.16
C TYR A 343 -11.99 3.84 -7.06
N ASN A 344 -11.95 3.14 -8.18
CA ASN A 344 -10.94 3.35 -9.20
C ASN A 344 -11.45 2.90 -10.57
N GLU A 345 -10.91 3.48 -11.63
CA GLU A 345 -11.18 3.04 -13.00
C GLU A 345 -9.91 2.42 -13.58
N ILE A 346 -10.03 1.22 -14.14
CA ILE A 346 -8.89 0.45 -14.64
C ILE A 346 -9.16 -0.05 -16.05
N LYS A 347 -8.11 -0.12 -16.87
CA LYS A 347 -8.18 -0.80 -18.16
C LYS A 347 -8.52 -2.28 -17.95
N ARG A 348 -9.41 -2.80 -18.81
CA ARG A 348 -9.78 -4.22 -18.83
C ARG A 348 -8.62 -5.12 -19.27
N LYS A 349 -7.79 -4.63 -20.21
CA LYS A 349 -6.51 -5.22 -20.60
C LYS A 349 -5.36 -4.53 -19.88
N LYS A 350 -4.60 -5.28 -19.08
CA LYS A 350 -3.50 -4.77 -18.24
C LYS A 350 -2.14 -5.11 -18.83
N PHE A 351 -1.24 -4.13 -18.81
CA PHE A 351 0.18 -4.33 -19.03
C PHE A 351 0.92 -4.35 -17.69
N SER A 352 1.86 -5.29 -17.52
CA SER A 352 2.70 -5.40 -16.32
C SER A 352 4.17 -5.23 -16.67
N LEU A 353 4.80 -4.17 -16.14
CA LEU A 353 6.24 -3.87 -16.31
C LEU A 353 7.17 -4.95 -15.72
N PHE A 354 6.64 -5.88 -14.93
CA PHE A 354 7.38 -6.97 -14.31
C PHE A 354 6.89 -8.36 -14.74
N GLY A 355 5.96 -8.47 -15.70
CA GLY A 355 5.19 -9.69 -15.96
C GLY A 355 6.00 -10.97 -16.26
N ASN A 356 7.21 -10.83 -16.80
CA ASN A 356 8.12 -11.95 -17.09
C ASN A 356 9.39 -11.97 -16.22
N ASP A 357 9.45 -11.17 -15.14
CA ASP A 357 10.66 -11.02 -14.33
C ASP A 357 10.84 -12.26 -13.46
N ASP A 358 12.05 -12.81 -13.39
CA ASP A 358 12.34 -13.95 -12.51
C ASP A 358 12.04 -13.62 -11.03
N SER A 359 12.00 -12.33 -10.66
CA SER A 359 11.47 -11.85 -9.37
C SER A 359 9.97 -12.13 -9.14
N GLN A 360 9.20 -12.49 -10.18
CA GLN A 360 7.84 -13.01 -10.03
C GLN A 360 7.79 -14.51 -9.76
N LYS A 361 8.78 -15.28 -10.25
CA LYS A 361 8.92 -16.71 -9.95
C LYS A 361 9.42 -16.96 -8.52
N ALA A 362 10.03 -15.95 -7.90
CA ALA A 362 10.43 -15.98 -6.49
C ALA A 362 9.20 -15.90 -5.57
N SER A 363 8.71 -17.05 -5.14
CA SER A 363 7.51 -17.19 -4.30
C SER A 363 7.68 -16.76 -2.82
N ASN A 364 8.88 -16.39 -2.36
CA ASN A 364 9.20 -16.41 -0.92
C ASN A 364 9.72 -15.09 -0.35
N ASP A 365 9.06 -13.95 -0.59
CA ASP A 365 9.25 -12.77 0.28
C ASP A 365 8.40 -12.85 1.57
N PHE A 366 7.44 -13.77 1.61
CA PHE A 366 6.53 -13.98 2.72
C PHE A 366 7.25 -14.20 4.06
N ASP A 367 8.30 -15.02 4.10
CA ASP A 367 9.01 -15.35 5.34
C ASP A 367 9.63 -14.10 5.99
N PHE A 368 10.16 -13.19 5.17
CA PHE A 368 10.69 -11.92 5.67
C PHE A 368 9.57 -11.07 6.27
N PHE A 369 8.47 -10.90 5.54
CA PHE A 369 7.36 -10.07 6.01
C PHE A 369 6.69 -10.66 7.25
N ALA A 370 6.53 -11.99 7.33
CA ALA A 370 6.00 -12.66 8.51
C ALA A 370 6.90 -12.45 9.74
N ALA A 371 8.23 -12.59 9.59
CA ALA A 371 9.18 -12.35 10.67
C ALA A 371 9.24 -10.85 11.07
N TRP A 372 9.10 -9.96 10.09
CA TRP A 372 9.04 -8.52 10.34
C TRP A 372 7.76 -8.12 11.09
N GLU A 373 6.61 -8.65 10.68
CA GLU A 373 5.32 -8.46 11.36
C GLU A 373 5.35 -8.96 12.81
N GLU A 374 5.91 -10.14 13.06
CA GLU A 374 6.10 -10.66 14.42
C GLU A 374 6.97 -9.72 15.27
N SER A 375 8.03 -9.17 14.67
CA SER A 375 8.92 -8.21 15.33
C SER A 375 8.23 -6.88 15.62
N MET A 376 7.38 -6.39 14.72
CA MET A 376 6.54 -5.20 14.94
C MET A 376 5.52 -5.42 16.07
N LEU A 377 4.87 -6.59 16.12
CA LEU A 377 3.98 -6.96 17.22
C LEU A 377 4.73 -7.03 18.56
N GLY A 378 5.99 -7.46 18.54
CA GLY A 378 6.87 -7.48 19.70
C GLY A 378 7.08 -6.12 20.36
N ASP A 379 7.00 -5.01 19.62
CA ASP A 379 7.08 -3.65 20.17
C ASP A 379 5.80 -3.21 20.90
N LEU A 380 4.67 -3.82 20.57
CA LEU A 380 3.37 -3.53 21.18
C LEU A 380 3.08 -4.37 22.42
N LYS A 381 3.83 -5.47 22.62
CA LYS A 381 3.66 -6.44 23.71
C LYS A 381 4.61 -6.14 24.87
#